data_AF-A0A7Y2D4R2-F1
#
_entry.id   AF-A0A7Y2D4R2-F1
#
_cell.length_a   1.000
_cell.length_b   1.000
_cell.length_c   1.000
_cell.angle_alpha   90.00
_cell.angle_beta   90.00
_cell.angle_gamma   90.00
#
_symmetry.space_group_name_H-M   'P 1'
#
loop_
_entity.id
_entity.type
_entity.pdbx_description
1 polymer ?
#
loop_
_entity_poly.entity_id
_entity_poly.type
_entity_poly.pdbx_seq_one_letter_code
_entity_poly.pdbx_strand_id
1 'polypeptide(L)'
;MSEELTRYEITKADVRKDKLLKLGGVSAPLAGTAIGGLIFFVPFLLSVTTPIAGMFLILTLIGLVAGLLVGGVGSAATFLYRSRWLGRVRERVAVDGIRAEEVTWFWNELKSEEKRALKEIDSKNLMLGDAYRETLASRLTATRIIKSTTHELVLAKRRRNKLKYLKSERLEEFKEEIERDIENLQKIKAEAREMLIEAESRLQMIEAASRRGSELAGTELALKKLSARSEQLPLALEAAKMEEEIKREIERETADILDSD
;
A
#
# COMPACT_ATOMS: atom_id res chain seq x y z
N MET A 1 18.82 -5.21 27.70
CA MET A 1 18.60 -6.09 26.55
C MET A 1 17.85 -5.30 25.51
N SER A 2 18.56 -4.74 24.54
CA SER A 2 17.96 -4.17 23.35
C SER A 2 17.39 -5.32 22.54
N GLU A 3 16.07 -5.50 22.58
CA GLU A 3 15.37 -6.17 21.48
C GLU A 3 15.76 -5.37 20.23
N GLU A 4 16.66 -5.91 19.41
CA GLU A 4 16.73 -5.49 18.02
C GLU A 4 15.30 -5.60 17.50
N LEU A 5 14.71 -4.47 17.10
CA LEU A 5 13.45 -4.44 16.39
C LEU A 5 13.66 -5.24 15.10
N THR A 6 13.46 -6.56 15.18
CA THR A 6 13.63 -7.45 14.05
C THR A 6 12.58 -7.07 13.03
N ARG A 7 13.05 -6.38 11.99
CA ARG A 7 12.28 -5.95 10.83
C ARG A 7 11.42 -7.10 10.33
N TYR A 8 10.14 -6.85 10.05
CA TYR A 8 9.23 -7.85 9.54
C TYR A 8 9.54 -8.13 8.06
N GLU A 9 10.21 -9.25 7.81
CA GLU A 9 10.44 -9.73 6.44
C GLU A 9 9.34 -10.70 6.01
N ILE A 10 8.84 -10.51 4.78
CA ILE A 10 7.85 -11.40 4.19
C ILE A 10 8.45 -12.80 4.02
N THR A 11 8.02 -13.73 4.87
CA THR A 11 8.58 -15.07 4.88
C THR A 11 7.93 -15.94 3.78
N LYS A 12 8.64 -16.97 3.31
CA LYS A 12 8.07 -18.01 2.41
C LYS A 12 6.76 -18.62 2.95
N ALA A 13 6.59 -18.66 4.26
CA ALA A 13 5.36 -19.11 4.92
C ALA A 13 4.17 -18.19 4.62
N ASP A 14 4.37 -16.87 4.60
CA ASP A 14 3.32 -15.90 4.26
C ASP A 14 2.90 -16.02 2.80
N VAL A 15 3.87 -16.19 1.90
CA VAL A 15 3.60 -16.45 0.47
C VAL A 15 2.77 -17.72 0.28
N ARG A 16 3.11 -18.80 0.99
CA ARG A 16 2.34 -20.05 0.95
C ARG A 16 0.93 -19.86 1.52
N LYS A 17 0.81 -19.14 2.64
CA LYS A 17 -0.47 -18.85 3.28
C LYS A 17 -1.39 -18.05 2.36
N ASP A 18 -0.87 -17.04 1.66
CA ASP A 18 -1.66 -16.28 0.69
C ASP A 18 -2.16 -17.17 -0.46
N LYS A 19 -1.27 -18.00 -1.02
CA LYS A 19 -1.62 -18.95 -2.09
C LYS A 19 -2.67 -19.97 -1.63
N LEU A 20 -2.52 -20.53 -0.43
CA LEU A 20 -3.46 -21.49 0.16
C LEU A 20 -4.82 -20.86 0.41
N LEU A 21 -4.87 -19.64 0.98
CA LEU A 21 -6.13 -18.94 1.22
C LEU A 21 -6.84 -18.59 -0.10
N LYS A 22 -6.09 -18.20 -1.12
CA LYS A 22 -6.65 -17.94 -2.45
C LYS A 22 -7.19 -19.22 -3.09
N LEU A 23 -6.40 -20.30 -3.06
CA LEU A 23 -6.80 -21.59 -3.61
C LEU A 23 -8.04 -22.12 -2.88
N GLY A 24 -8.00 -22.15 -1.54
CA GLY A 24 -9.11 -22.62 -0.71
C GLY A 24 -10.38 -21.80 -0.93
N GLY A 25 -10.28 -20.47 -1.05
CA GLY A 25 -11.44 -19.64 -1.36
C GLY A 25 -12.04 -19.93 -2.74
N VAL A 26 -11.23 -20.15 -3.77
CA VAL A 26 -11.72 -20.46 -5.12
C VAL A 26 -12.25 -21.90 -5.21
N SER A 27 -11.63 -22.86 -4.54
CA SER A 27 -12.00 -24.28 -4.60
C SER A 27 -13.13 -24.67 -3.64
N ALA A 28 -13.41 -23.87 -2.60
CA ALA A 28 -14.43 -24.19 -1.59
C ALA A 28 -15.82 -24.47 -2.16
N PRO A 29 -16.36 -23.70 -3.14
CA PRO A 29 -17.66 -24.00 -3.74
C PRO A 29 -17.66 -25.34 -4.47
N LEU A 30 -16.63 -25.61 -5.28
CA LEU A 30 -16.51 -26.85 -6.03
C LEU A 30 -16.36 -28.07 -5.11
N ALA A 31 -15.50 -27.96 -4.09
CA ALA A 31 -15.30 -29.01 -3.10
C ALA A 31 -16.57 -29.24 -2.27
N GLY A 32 -17.25 -28.17 -1.84
CA GLY A 32 -18.51 -28.24 -1.11
C GLY A 32 -19.60 -28.94 -1.92
N THR A 33 -19.78 -28.58 -3.18
CA THR A 33 -20.72 -29.23 -4.10
C THR A 33 -20.36 -30.71 -4.33
N ALA A 34 -19.09 -31.02 -4.59
CA ALA A 34 -18.64 -32.39 -4.83
C ALA A 34 -18.87 -33.26 -3.59
N ILE A 35 -18.50 -32.79 -2.40
CA ILE A 35 -18.71 -33.51 -1.14
C ILE A 35 -20.22 -33.68 -0.88
N GLY A 36 -21.00 -32.61 -0.99
CA GLY A 36 -22.44 -32.65 -0.77
C GLY A 36 -23.18 -33.61 -1.71
N GLY A 37 -22.78 -33.66 -2.98
CA GLY A 37 -23.31 -34.63 -3.94
C GLY A 37 -22.85 -36.07 -3.64
N LEU A 38 -21.55 -36.28 -3.41
CA LEU A 38 -20.98 -37.62 -3.20
C LEU A 38 -21.56 -38.33 -1.97
N ILE A 39 -21.88 -37.60 -0.90
CA ILE A 39 -22.45 -38.17 0.33
C ILE A 39 -23.74 -38.96 0.05
N PHE A 40 -24.58 -38.49 -0.88
CA PHE A 40 -25.86 -39.14 -1.21
C PHE A 40 -25.80 -39.93 -2.52
N PHE A 41 -24.88 -39.59 -3.42
CA PHE A 41 -24.69 -40.29 -4.68
C PHE A 41 -24.10 -41.69 -4.50
N VAL A 42 -23.19 -41.88 -3.54
CA VAL A 42 -22.62 -43.21 -3.25
C VAL A 42 -23.70 -44.19 -2.76
N PRO A 43 -24.55 -43.85 -1.75
CA PRO A 43 -25.69 -44.67 -1.37
C PRO A 43 -26.68 -44.93 -2.51
N PHE A 44 -26.90 -43.97 -3.41
CA PHE A 44 -27.72 -44.17 -4.60
C PHE A 44 -27.19 -45.32 -5.48
N LEU A 45 -25.89 -45.35 -5.78
CA LEU A 45 -25.27 -46.42 -6.60
C LEU A 45 -25.34 -47.80 -5.93
N LEU A 46 -25.38 -47.85 -4.60
CA LEU A 46 -25.42 -49.09 -3.82
C LEU A 46 -26.85 -49.53 -3.48
N SER A 47 -27.87 -48.78 -3.91
CA SER A 47 -29.27 -49.08 -3.60
C SER A 47 -29.79 -50.26 -4.42
N VAL A 48 -30.44 -51.21 -3.73
CA VAL A 48 -30.93 -52.47 -4.33
C VAL A 48 -32.38 -52.35 -4.83
N THR A 49 -33.14 -51.35 -4.36
CA THR A 49 -34.55 -51.16 -4.72
C THR A 49 -34.80 -49.79 -5.32
N THR A 50 -35.66 -49.75 -6.35
CA THR A 50 -36.00 -48.54 -7.11
C THR A 50 -36.55 -47.39 -6.26
N PRO A 51 -37.42 -47.62 -5.26
CA PRO A 51 -37.92 -46.53 -4.41
C PRO A 51 -36.82 -45.88 -3.56
N ILE A 52 -35.91 -46.70 -3.02
CA ILE A 52 -34.78 -46.21 -2.21
C ILE A 52 -33.78 -45.45 -3.09
N ALA A 53 -33.53 -45.94 -4.31
CA ALA A 53 -32.72 -45.26 -5.31
C ALA A 53 -33.27 -43.86 -5.64
N GLY A 54 -34.58 -43.77 -5.90
CA GLY A 54 -35.23 -42.49 -6.18
C GLY A 54 -35.09 -41.47 -5.04
N MET A 55 -35.20 -41.91 -3.79
CA MET A 55 -34.98 -41.06 -2.62
C MET A 55 -33.54 -40.52 -2.55
N PHE A 56 -32.53 -41.37 -2.71
CA PHE A 56 -31.13 -40.92 -2.68
C PHE A 56 -30.76 -40.02 -3.86
N LEU A 57 -31.39 -40.18 -5.02
CA LEU A 57 -31.21 -39.27 -6.15
C LEU A 57 -31.72 -37.87 -5.81
N ILE A 58 -32.92 -37.75 -5.22
CA ILE A 58 -33.46 -36.46 -4.77
C ILE A 58 -32.55 -35.84 -3.69
N LEU A 59 -32.11 -36.63 -2.72
CA LEU A 59 -31.17 -36.18 -1.69
C LEU A 59 -29.82 -35.75 -2.27
N THR A 60 -29.37 -36.37 -3.37
CA THR A 60 -28.16 -35.95 -4.09
C THR A 60 -28.35 -34.57 -4.70
N LEU A 61 -29.50 -34.30 -5.34
CA LEU A 61 -29.81 -32.97 -5.88
C LEU A 61 -29.85 -31.91 -4.77
N ILE A 62 -30.52 -32.22 -3.65
CA ILE A 62 -30.55 -31.33 -2.47
C ILE A 62 -29.15 -31.13 -1.91
N GLY A 63 -28.35 -32.20 -1.81
CA GLY A 63 -26.98 -32.19 -1.33
C GLY A 63 -26.04 -31.38 -2.21
N LEU A 64 -26.23 -31.40 -3.53
CA LEU A 64 -25.49 -30.53 -4.46
C LEU A 64 -25.79 -29.06 -4.20
N VAL A 65 -27.06 -28.70 -4.05
CA VAL A 65 -27.48 -27.31 -3.77
C VAL A 65 -26.99 -26.87 -2.39
N ALA A 66 -27.18 -27.70 -1.37
CA ALA A 66 -26.72 -27.43 0.00
C ALA A 66 -25.18 -27.31 0.06
N GLY A 67 -24.47 -28.23 -0.61
CA GLY A 67 -23.01 -28.22 -0.71
C GLY A 67 -22.47 -26.99 -1.42
N LEU A 68 -23.15 -26.52 -2.47
CA LEU A 68 -22.81 -25.28 -3.16
C LEU A 68 -23.00 -24.06 -2.24
N LEU A 69 -24.11 -24.00 -1.49
CA LEU A 69 -24.37 -22.91 -0.55
C LEU A 69 -23.34 -22.87 0.58
N VAL A 70 -23.07 -24.02 1.20
CA VAL A 70 -22.05 -24.13 2.26
C VAL A 70 -20.65 -23.79 1.74
N GLY A 71 -20.29 -24.30 0.56
CA GLY A 71 -19.03 -23.99 -0.10
C GLY A 71 -18.91 -22.51 -0.49
N GLY A 72 -20.02 -21.88 -0.89
CA GLY A 72 -20.11 -20.44 -1.15
C GLY A 72 -19.87 -19.59 0.10
N VAL A 73 -20.50 -19.97 1.23
CA VAL A 73 -20.26 -19.31 2.53
C VAL A 73 -18.81 -19.49 2.98
N GLY A 74 -18.25 -20.69 2.84
CA GLY A 74 -16.83 -20.96 3.13
C GLY A 74 -15.87 -20.14 2.26
N SER A 75 -16.19 -19.99 0.97
CA SER A 75 -15.46 -19.12 0.04
C SER A 75 -15.50 -17.66 0.49
N ALA A 76 -16.69 -17.13 0.81
CA ALA A 76 -16.83 -15.76 1.30
C ALA A 76 -16.03 -15.54 2.61
N ALA A 77 -16.14 -16.47 3.55
CA ALA A 77 -15.41 -16.40 4.83
C ALA A 77 -13.89 -16.41 4.65
N THR A 78 -13.36 -17.28 3.78
CA THR A 78 -11.93 -17.36 3.49
C THR A 78 -11.41 -16.10 2.80
N PHE A 79 -12.15 -15.53 1.84
CA PHE A 79 -11.79 -14.25 1.22
C PHE A 79 -11.82 -13.08 2.20
N LEU A 80 -12.82 -13.01 3.08
CA LEU A 80 -12.89 -11.99 4.12
C LEU A 80 -11.73 -12.11 5.11
N TYR A 81 -11.39 -13.33 5.53
CA TYR A 81 -10.24 -13.57 6.39
C TYR A 81 -8.93 -13.18 5.68
N ARG A 82 -8.75 -13.59 4.43
CA ARG A 82 -7.57 -13.25 3.60
C ARG A 82 -7.42 -11.75 3.48
N SER A 83 -8.49 -11.01 3.19
CA SER A 83 -8.48 -9.55 3.08
C SER A 83 -8.00 -8.88 4.38
N ARG A 84 -8.54 -9.28 5.53
CA ARG A 84 -8.12 -8.77 6.85
C ARG A 84 -6.67 -9.14 7.17
N TRP A 85 -6.25 -10.37 6.87
CA TRP A 85 -4.88 -10.82 7.09
C TRP A 85 -3.88 -10.05 6.21
N LEU A 86 -4.15 -9.88 4.92
CA LEU A 86 -3.32 -9.08 4.01
C LEU A 86 -3.23 -7.61 4.44
N GLY A 87 -4.32 -7.05 4.98
CA GLY A 87 -4.29 -5.71 5.58
C GLY A 87 -3.24 -5.62 6.70
N ARG A 88 -3.24 -6.57 7.65
CA ARG A 88 -2.27 -6.60 8.76
C ARG A 88 -0.83 -6.87 8.31
N VAL A 89 -0.64 -7.74 7.32
CA VAL A 89 0.70 -8.01 6.77
C VAL A 89 1.26 -6.76 6.12
N ARG A 90 0.48 -6.09 5.24
CA ARG A 90 0.91 -4.84 4.59
C ARG A 90 1.22 -3.74 5.59
N GLU A 91 0.47 -3.67 6.68
CA GLU A 91 0.73 -2.68 7.72
C GLU A 91 2.07 -2.95 8.43
N ARG A 92 2.35 -4.19 8.81
CA ARG A 92 3.64 -4.57 9.42
C ARG A 92 4.82 -4.29 8.50
N VAL A 93 4.72 -4.66 7.22
CA VAL A 93 5.75 -4.37 6.22
C VAL A 93 5.94 -2.87 6.05
N ALA A 94 4.86 -2.09 6.05
CA ALA A 94 4.94 -0.65 5.86
C ALA A 94 5.57 0.10 7.04
N VAL A 95 5.43 -0.40 8.27
CA VAL A 95 6.07 0.20 9.46
C VAL A 95 7.59 0.26 9.29
N ASP A 96 8.17 -0.74 8.65
CA ASP A 96 9.61 -0.90 8.48
C ASP A 96 10.18 -0.26 7.21
N GLY A 97 9.31 0.23 6.33
CA GLY A 97 9.63 0.70 4.99
C GLY A 97 9.50 -0.42 3.96
N ILE A 98 8.82 -0.10 2.85
CA ILE A 98 8.55 -1.08 1.78
C ILE A 98 9.82 -1.28 0.96
N ARG A 99 10.19 -2.53 0.68
CA ARG A 99 11.31 -2.87 -0.23
C ARG A 99 10.85 -3.06 -1.68
N ALA A 100 11.78 -2.96 -2.62
CA ALA A 100 11.52 -3.19 -4.06
C ALA A 100 10.84 -4.54 -4.34
N GLU A 101 11.29 -5.60 -3.65
CA GLU A 101 10.74 -6.96 -3.77
C GLU A 101 9.30 -7.07 -3.23
N GLU A 102 8.90 -6.18 -2.33
CA GLU A 102 7.62 -6.24 -1.61
C GLU A 102 6.52 -5.44 -2.32
N VAL A 103 6.86 -4.61 -3.31
CA VAL A 103 5.93 -3.77 -4.07
C VAL A 103 4.76 -4.57 -4.64
N THR A 104 4.98 -5.83 -5.01
CA THR A 104 3.92 -6.70 -5.54
C THR A 104 2.80 -6.95 -4.53
N TRP A 105 3.07 -6.90 -3.22
CA TRP A 105 2.06 -7.01 -2.17
C TRP A 105 1.18 -5.77 -2.07
N PHE A 106 1.68 -4.64 -2.55
CA PHE A 106 0.98 -3.35 -2.60
C PHE A 106 0.38 -3.06 -3.98
N TRP A 107 0.21 -4.09 -4.83
CA TRP A 107 -0.32 -3.93 -6.18
C TRP A 107 -1.63 -3.13 -6.22
N ASN A 108 -2.52 -3.30 -5.25
CA ASN A 108 -3.80 -2.57 -5.20
C ASN A 108 -3.65 -1.08 -4.85
N GLU A 109 -2.50 -0.65 -4.31
CA GLU A 109 -2.17 0.74 -3.96
C GLU A 109 -1.38 1.45 -5.08
N LEU A 110 -1.00 0.73 -6.14
CA LEU A 110 -0.38 1.29 -7.34
C LEU A 110 -1.42 1.91 -8.28
N LYS A 111 -1.07 3.03 -8.91
CA LYS A 111 -1.87 3.66 -9.98
C LYS A 111 -1.94 2.72 -11.18
N SER A 112 -2.99 2.84 -12.00
CA SER A 112 -3.19 2.01 -13.19
C SER A 112 -2.02 2.13 -14.19
N GLU A 113 -1.48 3.34 -14.31
CA GLU A 113 -0.33 3.67 -15.16
C GLU A 113 0.94 3.00 -14.62
N GLU A 114 1.21 3.10 -13.32
CA GLU A 114 2.36 2.47 -12.66
C GLU A 114 2.37 0.94 -12.83
N LYS A 115 1.19 0.31 -12.74
CA LYS A 115 1.04 -1.14 -12.97
C LYS A 115 1.41 -1.54 -14.39
N ARG A 116 1.03 -0.71 -15.36
CA ARG A 116 1.32 -0.95 -16.78
C ARG A 116 2.79 -0.70 -17.07
N ALA A 117 3.33 0.43 -16.60
CA ALA A 117 4.74 0.79 -16.74
C ALA A 117 5.65 -0.25 -16.09
N LEU A 118 5.32 -0.71 -14.87
CA LEU A 118 6.08 -1.78 -14.22
C LEU A 118 6.13 -3.05 -15.08
N LYS A 119 4.99 -3.53 -15.60
CA LYS A 119 4.97 -4.72 -16.48
C LYS A 119 5.77 -4.51 -17.77
N GLU A 120 5.72 -3.30 -18.34
CA GLU A 120 6.43 -2.98 -19.58
C GLU A 120 7.94 -2.89 -19.35
N ILE A 121 8.37 -2.20 -18.29
CA ILE A 121 9.78 -2.03 -17.93
C ILE A 121 10.39 -3.37 -17.55
N ASP A 122 9.70 -4.15 -16.71
CA ASP A 122 10.16 -5.46 -16.21
C ASP A 122 10.36 -6.47 -17.34
N SER A 123 9.57 -6.37 -18.42
CA SER A 123 9.73 -7.24 -19.61
C SER A 123 10.84 -6.79 -20.57
N LYS A 124 11.25 -5.51 -20.51
CA LYS A 124 12.29 -4.95 -21.39
C LYS A 124 13.68 -4.99 -20.77
N ASN A 125 13.82 -4.62 -19.50
CA ASN A 125 15.10 -4.52 -18.82
C ASN A 125 14.93 -4.76 -17.31
N LEU A 126 15.53 -5.84 -16.80
CA LEU A 126 15.45 -6.22 -15.39
C LEU A 126 16.02 -5.14 -14.45
N MET A 127 17.15 -4.53 -14.80
CA MET A 127 17.81 -3.50 -13.98
C MET A 127 16.96 -2.23 -13.87
N LEU A 128 16.35 -1.81 -14.98
CA LEU A 128 15.42 -0.68 -14.99
C LEU A 128 14.14 -1.01 -14.21
N GLY A 129 13.71 -2.28 -14.26
CA GLY A 129 12.61 -2.81 -13.47
C GLY A 129 12.88 -2.73 -11.97
N ASP A 130 14.07 -3.12 -11.53
CA ASP A 130 14.48 -3.06 -10.12
C ASP A 130 14.53 -1.62 -9.61
N ALA A 131 15.14 -0.70 -10.38
CA ALA A 131 15.14 0.72 -10.05
C ALA A 131 13.73 1.33 -9.99
N TYR A 132 12.84 0.90 -10.90
CA TYR A 132 11.43 1.31 -10.89
C TYR A 132 10.71 0.78 -9.65
N ARG A 133 10.92 -0.49 -9.26
CA ARG A 133 10.35 -1.09 -8.05
C ARG A 133 10.86 -0.40 -6.79
N GLU A 134 12.14 -0.09 -6.70
CA GLU A 134 12.70 0.64 -5.56
C GLU A 134 12.08 2.04 -5.43
N THR A 135 11.93 2.74 -6.55
CA THR A 135 11.28 4.06 -6.57
C THR A 135 9.79 3.96 -6.21
N LEU A 136 9.08 2.94 -6.69
CA LEU A 136 7.70 2.67 -6.28
C LEU A 136 7.59 2.36 -4.79
N ALA A 137 8.54 1.61 -4.23
CA ALA A 137 8.58 1.28 -2.82
C ALA A 137 8.78 2.54 -1.95
N SER A 138 9.67 3.44 -2.37
CA SER A 138 9.86 4.76 -1.76
C SER A 138 8.57 5.60 -1.83
N ARG A 139 7.93 5.68 -3.01
CA ARG A 139 6.65 6.40 -3.19
C ARG A 139 5.55 5.88 -2.27
N LEU A 140 5.39 4.55 -2.20
CA LEU A 140 4.38 3.91 -1.36
C LEU A 140 4.64 4.14 0.13
N THR A 141 5.90 4.07 0.54
CA THR A 141 6.33 4.36 1.92
C THR A 141 6.01 5.81 2.29
N ALA A 142 6.41 6.78 1.46
CA ALA A 142 6.11 8.20 1.65
C ALA A 142 4.60 8.46 1.74
N THR A 143 3.81 7.86 0.84
CA THR A 143 2.34 7.97 0.85
C THR A 143 1.74 7.46 2.17
N ARG A 144 2.28 6.36 2.71
CA ARG A 144 1.80 5.78 3.96
C ARG A 144 2.22 6.60 5.18
N ILE A 145 3.45 7.12 5.22
CA ILE A 145 3.89 8.05 6.26
C ILE A 145 2.99 9.29 6.29
N ILE A 146 2.67 9.88 5.13
CA ILE A 146 1.76 11.03 5.06
C ILE A 146 0.38 10.67 5.64
N LYS A 147 -0.15 9.48 5.31
CA LYS A 147 -1.44 9.02 5.78
C LYS A 147 -1.46 8.78 7.29
N SER A 148 -0.49 8.05 7.84
CA SER A 148 -0.40 7.77 9.28
C SER A 148 -0.18 9.06 10.07
N THR A 149 0.75 9.90 9.63
CA THR A 149 1.05 11.19 10.27
C THR A 149 -0.14 12.14 10.24
N THR A 150 -0.93 12.14 9.15
CA THR A 150 -2.17 12.94 9.10
C THR A 150 -3.21 12.44 10.11
N HIS A 151 -3.33 11.13 10.30
CA HIS A 151 -4.21 10.56 11.31
C HIS A 151 -3.75 10.93 12.74
N GLU A 152 -2.46 10.75 13.04
CA GLU A 152 -1.87 11.10 14.34
C GLU A 152 -1.98 12.59 14.64
N LEU A 153 -1.78 13.47 13.65
CA LEU A 153 -2.01 14.91 13.81
C LEU A 153 -3.44 15.24 14.22
N VAL A 154 -4.44 14.55 13.66
CA VAL A 154 -5.84 14.74 14.05
C VAL A 154 -6.07 14.28 15.48
N LEU A 155 -5.48 13.15 15.89
CA LEU A 155 -5.58 12.66 17.26
C LEU A 155 -4.88 13.59 18.26
N ALA A 156 -3.65 14.03 17.96
CA ALA A 156 -2.89 14.96 18.79
C ALA A 156 -3.64 16.30 18.96
N LYS A 157 -4.18 16.87 17.88
CA LYS A 157 -5.02 18.08 17.94
C LYS A 157 -6.28 17.87 18.79
N ARG A 158 -6.92 16.71 18.70
CA ARG A 158 -8.07 16.36 19.57
C ARG A 158 -7.66 16.24 21.03
N ARG A 159 -6.52 15.61 21.34
CA ARG A 159 -5.97 15.51 22.71
C ARG A 159 -5.66 16.90 23.27
N ARG A 160 -5.01 17.77 22.50
CA ARG A 160 -4.76 19.19 22.84
C ARG A 160 -6.06 19.93 23.20
N ASN A 161 -7.12 19.75 22.41
CA ASN A 161 -8.41 20.40 22.67
C ASN A 161 -9.09 19.87 23.94
N LYS A 162 -8.93 18.57 24.26
CA LYS A 162 -9.46 17.97 25.49
C LYS A 162 -8.71 18.45 26.74
N LEU A 163 -7.40 18.67 26.64
CA LEU A 163 -6.59 19.20 27.75
C LEU A 163 -7.12 20.54 28.27
N LYS A 164 -7.67 21.40 27.42
CA LYS A 164 -8.25 22.70 27.83
C LYS A 164 -9.30 22.61 28.94
N TYR A 165 -9.94 21.46 29.10
CA TYR A 165 -11.02 21.25 30.09
C TYR A 165 -10.56 20.47 31.32
N LEU A 166 -9.30 20.00 31.35
CA LEU A 166 -8.76 19.22 32.47
C LEU A 166 -8.12 20.16 33.50
N LYS A 167 -8.54 20.03 34.76
CA LYS A 167 -7.90 20.71 35.90
C LYS A 167 -6.94 19.73 36.57
N SER A 168 -5.77 19.54 35.97
CA SER A 168 -4.70 18.70 36.52
C SER A 168 -3.48 19.56 36.84
N GLU A 169 -2.76 19.22 37.90
CA GLU A 169 -1.51 19.90 38.29
C GLU A 169 -0.41 19.77 37.22
N ARG A 170 -0.46 18.75 36.36
CA ARG A 170 0.51 18.51 35.27
C ARG A 170 0.04 18.99 33.89
N LEU A 171 -0.98 19.85 33.84
CA LEU A 171 -1.60 20.29 32.59
C LEU A 171 -0.59 20.91 31.61
N GLU A 172 0.27 21.81 32.09
CA GLU A 172 1.20 22.54 31.22
C GLU A 172 2.28 21.61 30.65
N GLU A 173 2.78 20.64 31.44
CA GLU A 173 3.74 19.63 30.96
C GLU A 173 3.15 18.79 29.81
N PHE A 174 1.92 18.29 29.98
CA PHE A 174 1.23 17.53 28.93
C PHE A 174 0.90 18.38 27.70
N LYS A 175 0.60 19.67 27.89
CA LYS A 175 0.33 20.57 26.78
C LYS A 175 1.58 20.82 25.95
N GLU A 176 2.71 21.05 26.59
CA GLU A 176 4.00 21.24 25.93
C GLU A 176 4.47 19.96 25.22
N GLU A 177 4.28 18.78 25.81
CA GLU A 177 4.54 17.49 25.16
C GLU A 177 3.69 17.33 23.88
N ILE A 178 2.38 17.60 23.95
CA ILE A 178 1.49 17.49 22.79
C ILE A 178 1.81 18.53 21.71
N GLU A 179 2.23 19.74 22.09
CA GLU A 179 2.65 20.77 21.12
C GLU A 179 3.93 20.36 20.39
N ARG A 180 4.93 19.84 21.12
CA ARG A 180 6.14 19.25 20.52
C ARG A 180 5.81 18.07 19.60
N ASP A 181 4.90 17.19 20.00
CA ASP A 181 4.44 16.08 19.15
C ASP A 181 3.78 16.57 17.87
N ILE A 182 2.93 17.61 17.95
CA ILE A 182 2.28 18.19 16.76
C ILE A 182 3.32 18.77 15.81
N GLU A 183 4.31 19.49 16.33
CA GLU A 183 5.39 20.07 15.53
C GLU A 183 6.24 18.97 14.85
N ASN A 184 6.65 17.96 15.61
CA ASN A 184 7.38 16.80 15.08
C ASN A 184 6.60 16.09 13.99
N LEU A 185 5.31 15.83 14.20
CA LEU A 185 4.44 15.22 13.20
C LEU A 185 4.26 16.12 11.97
N GLN A 186 4.21 17.44 12.12
CA GLN A 186 4.16 18.36 10.98
C GLN A 186 5.46 18.30 10.15
N LYS A 187 6.61 18.24 10.82
CA LYS A 187 7.92 18.09 10.18
C LYS A 187 8.02 16.78 9.40
N ILE A 188 7.71 15.65 10.04
CA ILE A 188 7.69 14.32 9.40
C ILE A 188 6.77 14.32 8.17
N LYS A 189 5.60 14.96 8.26
CA LYS A 189 4.67 15.08 7.13
C LYS A 189 5.25 15.91 5.98
N ALA A 190 6.01 16.96 6.27
CA ALA A 190 6.65 17.79 5.25
C ALA A 190 7.75 17.00 4.53
N GLU A 191 8.64 16.36 5.29
CA GLU A 191 9.72 15.50 4.75
C GLU A 191 9.15 14.36 3.88
N ALA A 192 8.09 13.70 4.35
CA ALA A 192 7.45 12.64 3.57
C ALA A 192 6.78 13.15 2.28
N ARG A 193 6.32 14.41 2.23
CA ARG A 193 5.81 15.03 0.99
C ARG A 193 6.92 15.31 0.01
N GLU A 194 8.06 15.80 0.49
CA GLU A 194 9.25 16.01 -0.36
C GLU A 194 9.73 14.68 -0.94
N MET A 195 9.84 13.64 -0.11
CA MET A 195 10.16 12.28 -0.56
C MET A 195 9.17 11.76 -1.61
N LEU A 196 7.87 12.03 -1.43
CA LEU A 196 6.85 11.63 -2.40
C LEU A 196 7.05 12.32 -3.75
N ILE A 197 7.29 13.63 -3.76
CA ILE A 197 7.52 14.41 -4.98
C ILE A 197 8.78 13.92 -5.68
N GLU A 198 9.85 13.68 -4.92
CA GLU A 198 11.09 13.13 -5.46
C GLU A 198 10.85 11.77 -6.10
N ALA A 199 10.16 10.86 -5.41
CA ALA A 199 9.86 9.53 -5.95
C ALA A 199 8.99 9.61 -7.22
N GLU A 200 7.97 10.46 -7.26
CA GLU A 200 7.14 10.65 -8.46
C GLU A 200 7.95 11.21 -9.64
N SER A 201 8.83 12.17 -9.39
CA SER A 201 9.73 12.69 -10.42
C SER A 201 10.67 11.60 -10.96
N ARG A 202 11.24 10.77 -10.09
CA ARG A 202 12.10 9.63 -10.47
C ARG A 202 11.34 8.60 -11.30
N LEU A 203 10.09 8.28 -10.95
CA LEU A 203 9.26 7.36 -11.74
C LEU A 203 9.04 7.89 -13.17
N GLN A 204 8.68 9.17 -13.33
CA GLN A 204 8.50 9.78 -14.65
C GLN A 204 9.78 9.74 -15.49
N MET A 205 10.94 9.96 -14.85
CA MET A 205 12.24 9.89 -15.52
C MET A 205 12.58 8.47 -15.97
N ILE A 206 12.35 7.47 -15.13
CA ILE A 206 12.56 6.05 -15.48
C ILE A 206 11.64 5.64 -16.62
N GLU A 207 10.37 6.07 -16.59
CA GLU A 207 9.41 5.82 -17.67
C GLU A 207 9.85 6.47 -18.99
N ALA A 208 10.36 7.71 -18.94
CA ALA A 208 10.91 8.38 -20.11
C ALA A 208 12.16 7.67 -20.66
N ALA A 209 13.04 7.17 -19.78
CA ALA A 209 14.22 6.38 -20.17
C ALA A 209 13.81 5.06 -20.83
N SER A 210 12.83 4.35 -20.25
CA SER A 210 12.27 3.12 -20.81
C SER A 210 11.68 3.31 -22.20
N ARG A 211 10.94 4.41 -22.41
CA ARG A 211 10.35 4.74 -23.71
C ARG A 211 11.39 5.11 -24.78
N ARG A 212 12.53 5.67 -24.38
CA ARG A 212 13.63 6.03 -25.30
C ARG A 212 14.50 4.86 -25.72
N GLY A 213 14.38 3.69 -25.08
CA GLY A 213 15.04 2.45 -25.52
C GLY A 213 16.58 2.48 -25.48
N SER A 214 17.19 3.27 -24.60
CA SER A 214 18.65 3.45 -24.59
C SER A 214 19.40 2.19 -24.15
N GLU A 215 20.45 1.81 -24.89
CA GLU A 215 21.47 0.82 -24.50
C GLU A 215 21.98 1.04 -23.07
N LEU A 216 22.38 -0.05 -22.41
CA LEU A 216 22.78 -0.15 -20.99
C LEU A 216 23.75 0.96 -20.52
N ALA A 217 24.69 1.37 -21.38
CA ALA A 217 25.65 2.43 -21.07
C ALA A 217 25.01 3.84 -20.99
N GLY A 218 23.99 4.10 -21.82
CA GLY A 218 23.21 5.33 -21.77
C GLY A 218 22.30 5.39 -20.55
N THR A 219 21.83 4.24 -20.06
CA THR A 219 20.99 4.14 -18.86
C THR A 219 21.78 4.35 -17.58
N GLU A 220 22.98 3.76 -17.44
CA GLU A 220 23.86 4.03 -16.29
C GLU A 220 24.35 5.49 -16.24
N LEU A 221 24.73 6.06 -17.38
CA LEU A 221 25.14 7.47 -17.45
C LEU A 221 23.94 8.40 -17.14
N ALA A 222 22.74 8.05 -17.62
CA ALA A 222 21.52 8.77 -17.27
C ALA A 222 21.24 8.66 -15.77
N LEU A 223 21.27 7.46 -15.18
CA LEU A 223 21.04 7.24 -13.75
C LEU A 223 22.09 7.96 -12.87
N LYS A 224 23.36 8.00 -13.27
CA LYS A 224 24.41 8.78 -12.59
C LYS A 224 24.18 10.29 -12.70
N LYS A 225 23.86 10.80 -13.91
CA LYS A 225 23.50 12.21 -14.10
C LYS A 225 22.24 12.58 -13.32
N LEU A 226 21.32 11.63 -13.15
CA LEU A 226 20.07 11.79 -12.41
C LEU A 226 20.28 11.79 -10.89
N SER A 227 21.12 10.90 -10.36
CA SER A 227 21.54 10.94 -8.96
C SER A 227 22.20 12.28 -8.62
N ALA A 228 23.10 12.77 -9.50
CA ALA A 228 23.73 14.07 -9.34
C ALA A 228 22.73 15.26 -9.46
N ARG A 229 21.63 15.10 -10.20
CA ARG A 229 20.58 16.14 -10.33
C ARG A 229 19.53 16.07 -9.20
N SER A 230 19.31 14.90 -8.62
CA SER A 230 18.47 14.67 -7.44
C SER A 230 19.08 15.33 -6.19
N GLU A 231 20.41 15.32 -6.09
CA GLU A 231 21.15 16.08 -5.07
C GLU A 231 20.94 17.60 -5.20
N GLN A 232 20.64 18.10 -6.40
CA GLN A 232 20.39 19.51 -6.71
C GLN A 232 18.91 19.90 -6.73
N LEU A 233 17.99 18.93 -6.65
CA LEU A 233 16.54 19.13 -6.65
C LEU A 233 16.02 19.88 -5.40
N PRO A 234 16.50 19.64 -4.17
CA PRO A 234 16.15 20.50 -3.04
C PRO A 234 16.60 21.94 -3.27
N LEU A 235 17.79 22.16 -3.85
CA LEU A 235 18.32 23.48 -4.19
C LEU A 235 17.48 24.21 -5.26
N ALA A 236 16.98 23.48 -6.26
CA ALA A 236 16.12 24.04 -7.31
C ALA A 236 14.72 24.40 -6.77
N LEU A 237 14.22 23.64 -5.79
CA LEU A 237 12.94 23.91 -5.14
C LEU A 237 13.07 25.09 -4.15
N GLU A 238 14.23 25.24 -3.51
CA GLU A 238 14.60 26.41 -2.69
C GLU A 238 14.77 27.66 -3.57
N ALA A 239 15.43 27.54 -4.73
CA ALA A 239 15.57 28.63 -5.69
C ALA A 239 14.21 29.11 -6.23
N ALA A 240 13.29 28.18 -6.54
CA ALA A 240 11.94 28.53 -6.97
C ALA A 240 11.11 29.19 -5.85
N LYS A 241 11.28 28.76 -4.60
CA LYS A 241 10.66 29.43 -3.44
C LYS A 241 11.22 30.84 -3.22
N MET A 242 12.53 31.02 -3.32
CA MET A 242 13.17 32.34 -3.21
C MET A 242 12.74 33.27 -4.34
N GLU A 243 12.61 32.77 -5.58
CA GLU A 243 12.09 33.56 -6.71
C GLU A 243 10.64 34.02 -6.48
N GLU A 244 9.80 33.15 -5.90
CA GLU A 244 8.42 33.49 -5.56
C GLU A 244 8.32 34.46 -4.38
N GLU A 245 9.25 34.38 -3.42
CA GLU A 245 9.35 35.30 -2.28
C GLU A 245 9.82 36.69 -2.72
N ILE A 246 10.84 36.76 -3.58
CA ILE A 246 11.31 38.00 -4.22
C ILE A 246 10.19 38.63 -5.05
N LYS A 247 9.43 37.84 -5.81
CA LYS A 247 8.31 38.37 -6.59
C LYS A 247 7.23 38.99 -5.70
N ARG A 248 6.93 38.39 -4.55
CA ARG A 248 5.96 38.94 -3.58
C ARG A 248 6.47 40.20 -2.87
N GLU A 249 7.78 40.30 -2.61
CA GLU A 249 8.38 41.53 -2.09
C GLU A 249 8.29 42.66 -3.12
N ILE A 250 8.64 42.39 -4.38
CA ILE A 250 8.51 43.37 -5.47
C ILE A 250 7.06 43.80 -5.66
N GLU A 251 6.10 42.86 -5.63
CA GLU A 251 4.68 43.18 -5.74
C GLU A 251 4.17 44.03 -4.56
N ARG A 252 4.70 43.83 -3.34
CA ARG A 252 4.40 44.66 -2.17
C ARG A 252 5.02 46.05 -2.26
N GLU A 253 6.30 46.14 -2.60
CA GLU A 253 6.97 47.43 -2.78
C GLU A 253 6.31 48.25 -3.90
N THR A 254 5.89 47.60 -4.99
CA THR A 254 5.18 48.27 -6.09
C THR A 254 3.79 48.76 -5.66
N ALA A 255 3.10 48.00 -4.81
CA ALA A 255 1.81 48.41 -4.25
C ALA A 255 1.96 49.57 -3.25
N ASP A 256 2.97 49.55 -2.39
CA ASP A 256 3.24 50.63 -1.43
C ASP A 256 3.64 51.94 -2.13
N ILE A 257 4.34 51.86 -3.26
CA ILE A 257 4.66 53.04 -4.09
C ILE A 257 3.39 53.61 -4.75
N LEU A 258 2.49 52.77 -5.24
CA LEU A 258 1.24 53.19 -5.90
C LEU A 258 0.18 53.74 -4.92
N ASP A 259 0.21 53.36 -3.64
CA ASP A 259 -0.65 53.91 -2.58
C ASP A 259 -0.08 55.20 -1.94
N SER A 260 1.12 55.63 -2.34
CA SER A 260 1.82 56.81 -1.81
C SER A 260 1.77 58.06 -2.70
N ASP A 261 1.07 57.98 -3.84
CA ASP A 261 0.70 59.10 -4.73
C ASP A 261 -0.81 59.43 -4.62
#